data_AF-A0A167JYG5-F1
#
_entry.id   AF-A0A167JYG5-F1
#
_cell.length_a   1.000
_cell.length_b   1.000
_cell.length_c   1.000
_cell.angle_alpha   90.00
_cell.angle_beta   90.00
_cell.angle_gamma   90.00
#
_symmetry.space_group_name_H-M   'P 1'
#
loop_
_entity.id
_entity.type
_entity.pdbx_description
1 polymer ?
#
loop_
_entity_poly.entity_id
_entity_poly.type
_entity_poly.pdbx_seq_one_letter_code
_entity_poly.pdbx_strand_id
1 'polypeptide(L)'
;MTVLPDSKKGDMEPPAYDENPWQAGARQSGTSTGNAHGFPPAASGSSGPAATPAARNVSVAANKDVTCTDEMVNKDVNAMYNFLMSQTAIPPRVVCRIVGKHEETRVEEKLVEDTTYRNGNRAMRPGQQSGTPGTPAVPSGDQSDGPQSPAVSGPQSSSSAYNHGDRLSDDGETHVRRTQTKKQVIKTIEVTAFNFSIDLTQYLLPKPVLWTAPDEELVYRGGTVKERWIGHTAAERERNNIEGDQSLLKSTKSIKTWVEEYVDRPGPLKEFEWSKGVDGWNWPGIRDAIKGSVLRSGYSGNVTVTFDVSGRHVFIRRPGLWASMFSDTFGNLLLWFSLIKPYLLYYYKQGRWAVGGEVWSFRRGDAGMKEGEWFRLWETTIERAVDGRMTIKEVLKRPWSESPGAGLEGYGDI
;
A
#
# COMPACT_ATOMS: atom_id res chain seq x y z
N MET A 1 -31.41 -42.93 -37.00
CA MET A 1 -31.08 -43.51 -35.67
C MET A 1 -29.63 -43.94 -35.75
N THR A 2 -28.73 -43.06 -35.31
CA THR A 2 -27.29 -43.28 -35.39
C THR A 2 -26.74 -42.98 -34.00
N VAL A 3 -26.26 -44.03 -33.34
CA VAL A 3 -25.68 -44.01 -32.00
C VAL A 3 -24.22 -43.59 -32.13
N LEU A 4 -23.84 -42.51 -31.44
CA LEU A 4 -22.44 -42.11 -31.25
C LEU A 4 -21.87 -42.82 -30.00
N PRO A 5 -20.62 -43.30 -30.02
CA PRO A 5 -20.04 -44.04 -28.90
C PRO A 5 -19.44 -43.13 -27.82
N ASP A 6 -19.53 -43.63 -26.58
CA ASP A 6 -18.95 -43.11 -25.35
C ASP A 6 -17.42 -42.94 -25.44
N SER A 7 -16.94 -41.73 -25.15
CA SER A 7 -15.52 -41.43 -24.97
C SER A 7 -15.10 -41.68 -23.52
N LYS A 8 -14.25 -42.69 -23.34
CA LYS A 8 -13.56 -43.03 -22.10
C LYS A 8 -12.86 -41.81 -21.48
N LYS A 9 -13.12 -41.60 -20.19
CA LYS A 9 -12.42 -40.68 -19.31
C LYS A 9 -11.09 -41.33 -18.92
N GLY A 10 -9.99 -40.87 -19.52
CA GLY A 10 -8.64 -41.28 -19.16
C GLY A 10 -8.16 -40.51 -17.94
N ASP A 11 -7.57 -41.23 -16.99
CA ASP A 11 -6.90 -40.69 -15.81
C ASP A 11 -5.74 -39.80 -16.25
N MET A 12 -5.84 -38.50 -15.95
CA MET A 12 -4.82 -37.51 -16.27
C MET A 12 -3.91 -37.36 -15.06
N GLU A 13 -2.76 -38.05 -15.09
CA GLU A 13 -1.63 -37.79 -14.21
C GLU A 13 -1.18 -36.33 -14.37
N PRO A 14 -0.83 -35.62 -13.28
CA PRO A 14 -0.32 -34.26 -13.38
C PRO A 14 1.04 -34.27 -14.10
N PRO A 15 1.32 -33.28 -14.96
CA PRO A 15 2.58 -33.23 -15.69
C PRO A 15 3.76 -33.14 -14.72
N ALA A 16 4.71 -34.06 -14.88
CA ALA A 16 6.02 -33.95 -14.30
C ALA A 16 6.66 -32.64 -14.77
N TYR A 17 7.15 -31.83 -13.83
CA TYR A 17 7.96 -30.65 -14.14
C TYR A 17 9.29 -31.14 -14.71
N ASP A 18 9.48 -30.98 -16.02
CA ASP A 18 10.75 -31.24 -16.69
C ASP A 18 11.83 -30.28 -16.18
N GLU A 19 12.97 -30.86 -15.81
CA GLU A 19 14.14 -30.14 -15.35
C GLU A 19 14.78 -29.32 -16.48
N ASN A 20 15.27 -28.15 -16.08
CA ASN A 20 15.68 -27.00 -16.89
C ASN A 20 16.83 -27.32 -17.88
N PRO A 21 16.75 -26.90 -19.17
CA PRO A 21 17.80 -27.16 -20.19
C PRO A 21 19.07 -26.28 -20.08
N TRP A 22 19.27 -25.55 -18.97
CA TRP A 22 20.42 -24.63 -18.79
C TRP A 22 21.68 -25.28 -18.18
N GLN A 23 21.76 -26.61 -18.06
CA GLN A 23 22.90 -27.31 -17.45
C GLN A 23 24.05 -27.71 -18.40
N ALA A 24 24.03 -27.37 -19.69
CA ALA A 24 25.10 -27.73 -20.61
C ALA A 24 26.17 -26.63 -20.73
N GLY A 25 27.04 -26.46 -19.71
CA GLY A 25 28.16 -25.53 -19.88
C GLY A 25 29.03 -25.16 -18.69
N ALA A 26 29.38 -26.07 -17.78
CA ALA A 26 30.47 -25.81 -16.83
C ALA A 26 31.13 -27.11 -16.34
N ARG A 27 31.96 -27.74 -17.18
CA ARG A 27 32.96 -28.72 -16.71
C ARG A 27 34.21 -27.94 -16.28
N GLN A 28 34.41 -27.84 -14.97
CA GLN A 28 35.67 -27.43 -14.37
C GLN A 28 36.64 -28.61 -14.34
N SER A 29 37.80 -28.46 -14.97
CA SER A 29 38.97 -29.32 -14.73
C SER A 29 39.89 -28.61 -13.75
N GLY A 30 39.96 -29.13 -12.53
CA GLY A 30 40.96 -28.73 -11.54
C GLY A 30 42.30 -29.40 -11.80
N THR A 31 43.37 -28.65 -11.63
CA THR A 31 44.70 -29.18 -11.30
C THR A 31 45.36 -28.21 -10.32
N SER A 32 45.51 -28.68 -9.08
CA SER A 32 46.30 -28.03 -8.04
C SER A 32 47.75 -28.44 -8.18
N THR A 33 48.66 -27.48 -8.26
CA THR A 33 50.06 -27.69 -7.90
C THR A 33 50.53 -26.43 -7.19
N GLY A 34 50.92 -26.61 -5.92
CA GLY A 34 51.44 -25.54 -5.09
C GLY A 34 52.81 -25.07 -5.58
N ASN A 35 53.11 -23.82 -5.25
CA ASN A 35 54.49 -23.38 -5.06
C ASN A 35 54.53 -22.21 -4.08
N ALA A 36 55.30 -22.41 -3.02
CA ALA A 36 55.67 -21.40 -2.05
C ALA A 36 56.82 -20.56 -2.63
N HIS A 37 56.65 -19.24 -2.74
CA HIS A 37 57.76 -18.29 -2.86
C HIS A 37 57.40 -16.93 -2.29
N GLY A 38 58.40 -16.30 -1.66
CA GLY A 38 58.32 -15.18 -0.72
C GLY A 38 57.61 -13.91 -1.19
N PHE A 39 56.95 -13.28 -0.22
CA PHE A 39 56.45 -11.91 -0.31
C PHE A 39 57.59 -10.90 -0.06
N PRO A 40 57.81 -9.92 -0.95
CA PRO A 40 58.61 -8.73 -0.63
C PRO A 40 57.80 -7.72 0.23
N PRO A 41 58.48 -6.83 0.97
CA PRO A 41 57.83 -5.88 1.88
C PRO A 41 57.03 -4.80 1.15
N ALA A 42 55.91 -4.44 1.76
CA ALA A 42 54.90 -3.52 1.26
C ALA A 42 55.45 -2.10 1.02
N ALA A 43 55.32 -1.63 -0.22
CA ALA A 43 55.41 -0.21 -0.55
C ALA A 43 54.10 0.47 -0.11
N SER A 44 54.18 1.24 0.96
CA SER A 44 53.13 2.15 1.45
C SER A 44 52.94 3.32 0.48
N GLY A 45 51.90 3.26 -0.34
CA GLY A 45 51.60 4.33 -1.30
C GLY A 45 50.28 4.18 -2.03
N SER A 46 49.25 3.55 -1.44
CA SER A 46 47.90 3.60 -1.99
C SER A 46 47.22 4.89 -1.54
N SER A 47 47.23 5.91 -2.39
CA SER A 47 46.24 6.98 -2.31
C SER A 47 44.86 6.33 -2.39
N GLY A 48 44.20 6.18 -1.25
CA GLY A 48 42.83 5.66 -1.19
C GLY A 48 41.95 6.46 -2.17
N PRO A 49 40.95 5.82 -2.81
CA PRO A 49 40.06 6.52 -3.72
C PRO A 49 39.54 7.77 -3.02
N ALA A 50 39.81 8.93 -3.60
CA ALA A 50 39.47 10.23 -3.02
C ALA A 50 38.02 10.18 -2.56
N ALA A 51 37.81 10.36 -1.26
CA ALA A 51 36.48 10.31 -0.66
C ALA A 51 35.57 11.24 -1.47
N THR A 52 34.55 10.66 -2.11
CA THR A 52 33.62 11.42 -2.94
C THR A 52 33.04 12.53 -2.07
N PRO A 53 33.13 13.80 -2.48
CA PRO A 53 32.62 14.90 -1.66
C PRO A 53 31.16 14.63 -1.33
N ALA A 54 30.84 14.52 -0.05
CA ALA A 54 29.48 14.28 0.40
C ALA A 54 28.58 15.40 -0.14
N ALA A 55 27.52 15.03 -0.86
CA ALA A 55 26.55 15.98 -1.37
C ALA A 55 25.97 16.78 -0.20
N ARG A 56 26.06 18.11 -0.26
CA ARG A 56 25.72 19.01 0.86
C ARG A 56 24.22 19.21 1.01
N ASN A 57 23.46 19.06 -0.07
CA ASN A 57 22.03 19.39 -0.13
C ASN A 57 21.20 18.16 -0.50
N VAL A 58 21.19 17.15 0.38
CA VAL A 58 20.34 15.95 0.24
C VAL A 58 19.25 16.00 1.30
N SER A 59 18.00 15.93 0.87
CA SER A 59 16.84 15.80 1.75
C SER A 59 16.17 14.44 1.54
N VAL A 60 15.64 13.88 2.63
CA VAL A 60 14.91 12.61 2.61
C VAL A 60 13.46 12.89 3.03
N ALA A 61 12.53 12.57 2.14
CA ALA A 61 11.10 12.76 2.37
C ALA A 61 10.55 11.73 3.39
N ALA A 62 9.32 11.94 3.85
CA ALA A 62 8.65 11.03 4.81
C ALA A 62 8.49 9.61 4.24
N ASN A 63 8.23 9.49 2.94
CA ASN A 63 8.19 8.23 2.20
C ASN A 63 9.57 7.66 1.86
N LYS A 64 10.65 8.23 2.41
CA LYS A 64 12.05 7.87 2.20
C LYS A 64 12.59 8.12 0.79
N ASP A 65 11.86 8.82 -0.06
CA ASP A 65 12.42 9.29 -1.33
C ASP A 65 13.51 10.34 -1.07
N VAL A 66 14.53 10.32 -1.91
CA VAL A 66 15.71 11.17 -1.74
C VAL A 66 15.65 12.29 -2.77
N THR A 67 15.82 13.54 -2.34
CA THR A 67 15.95 14.68 -3.23
C THR A 67 17.32 15.31 -3.05
N CYS A 68 18.08 15.44 -4.13
CA CYS A 68 19.37 16.13 -4.16
C CYS A 68 19.21 17.44 -4.92
N THR A 69 19.53 18.55 -4.26
CA THR A 69 19.57 19.90 -4.87
C THR A 69 21.00 20.46 -4.93
N ASP A 70 22.00 19.60 -4.78
CA ASP A 70 23.40 20.00 -4.83
C ASP A 70 23.79 20.48 -6.25
N GLU A 71 24.38 21.67 -6.33
CA GLU A 71 24.80 22.26 -7.59
C GLU A 71 25.95 21.47 -8.24
N MET A 72 26.86 20.91 -7.45
CA MET A 72 27.97 20.09 -7.95
C MET A 72 27.45 18.82 -8.62
N VAL A 73 26.50 18.15 -7.97
CA VAL A 73 25.83 16.95 -8.51
C VAL A 73 25.08 17.26 -9.81
N ASN A 74 24.58 18.48 -10.03
CA ASN A 74 23.89 18.82 -11.27
C ASN A 74 24.81 19.30 -12.41
N LYS A 75 26.07 19.66 -12.11
CA LYS A 75 27.03 20.22 -13.09
C LYS A 75 28.15 19.26 -13.47
N ASP A 76 28.51 18.34 -12.58
CA ASP A 76 29.58 17.37 -12.83
C ASP A 76 28.99 15.97 -13.05
N VAL A 77 29.25 15.43 -14.23
CA VAL A 77 28.87 14.08 -14.65
C VAL A 77 29.35 13.02 -13.66
N ASN A 78 30.59 13.11 -13.21
CA ASN A 78 31.17 12.11 -12.31
C ASN A 78 30.55 12.22 -10.91
N ALA A 79 30.33 13.45 -10.42
CA ALA A 79 29.65 13.68 -9.15
C ALA A 79 28.22 13.10 -9.16
N MET A 80 27.47 13.34 -10.24
CA MET A 80 26.12 12.79 -10.42
C MET A 80 26.11 11.27 -10.50
N TYR A 81 27.00 10.69 -11.31
CA TYR A 81 27.10 9.25 -11.47
C TYR A 81 27.47 8.57 -10.14
N ASN A 82 28.48 9.09 -9.43
CA ASN A 82 28.90 8.56 -8.13
C ASN A 82 27.78 8.70 -7.09
N PHE A 83 27.04 9.81 -7.11
CA PHE A 83 25.86 9.97 -6.27
C PHE A 83 24.80 8.90 -6.56
N LEU A 84 24.44 8.68 -7.83
CA LEU A 84 23.50 7.62 -8.21
C LEU A 84 24.00 6.24 -7.76
N MET A 85 25.26 5.90 -8.02
CA MET A 85 25.85 4.62 -7.60
C MET A 85 25.84 4.48 -6.07
N SER A 86 26.07 5.55 -5.30
CA SER A 86 25.93 5.51 -3.84
C SER A 86 24.49 5.21 -3.40
N GLN A 87 23.49 5.69 -4.15
CA GLN A 87 22.09 5.39 -3.87
C GLN A 87 21.74 3.95 -4.22
N THR A 88 22.42 3.32 -5.19
CA THR A 88 22.21 1.90 -5.52
C THR A 88 22.69 0.93 -4.44
N ALA A 89 23.49 1.41 -3.48
CA ALA A 89 23.86 0.61 -2.31
C ALA A 89 22.76 0.58 -1.22
N ILE A 90 21.73 1.43 -1.34
CA ILE A 90 20.67 1.58 -0.34
C ILE A 90 19.38 0.95 -0.87
N PRO A 91 18.94 -0.20 -0.34
CA PRO A 91 17.71 -0.84 -0.80
C PRO A 91 16.46 -0.01 -0.49
N PRO A 92 15.41 -0.10 -1.33
CA PRO A 92 14.09 0.41 -0.97
C PRO A 92 13.57 -0.38 0.23
N ARG A 93 12.82 0.30 1.10
CA ARG A 93 12.24 -0.35 2.27
C ARG A 93 10.90 -0.95 1.88
N VAL A 94 10.77 -2.27 2.09
CA VAL A 94 9.59 -3.06 1.75
C VAL A 94 8.92 -3.54 3.03
N VAL A 95 7.65 -3.17 3.23
CA VAL A 95 6.88 -3.52 4.43
C VAL A 95 5.58 -4.21 4.04
N CYS A 96 5.33 -5.39 4.60
CA CYS A 96 4.04 -6.05 4.52
C CYS A 96 3.17 -5.61 5.70
N ARG A 97 2.07 -4.90 5.45
CA ARG A 97 1.11 -4.48 6.47
C ARG A 97 -0.11 -5.38 6.44
N ILE A 98 -0.48 -5.89 7.61
CA ILE A 98 -1.61 -6.81 7.78
C ILE A 98 -2.60 -6.18 8.76
N VAL A 99 -3.82 -5.93 8.29
CA VAL A 99 -4.88 -5.26 9.05
C VAL A 99 -6.14 -6.11 9.03
N GLY A 100 -6.66 -6.44 10.20
CA GLY A 100 -7.94 -7.11 10.39
C GLY A 100 -8.95 -6.15 10.97
N LYS A 101 -10.10 -6.02 10.32
CA LYS A 101 -11.23 -5.20 10.78
C LYS A 101 -12.53 -5.99 10.83
N HIS A 102 -13.36 -5.73 11.82
CA HIS A 102 -14.68 -6.34 11.93
C HIS A 102 -15.71 -5.27 12.30
N GLU A 103 -16.98 -5.57 12.03
CA GLU A 103 -18.09 -4.71 12.41
C GLU A 103 -18.57 -5.07 13.82
N GLU A 104 -18.73 -4.07 14.67
CA GLU A 104 -19.29 -4.19 16.02
C GLU A 104 -20.54 -3.32 16.12
N THR A 105 -21.64 -3.91 16.58
CA THR A 105 -22.88 -3.17 16.86
C THR A 105 -22.80 -2.58 18.27
N ARG A 106 -22.68 -1.25 18.38
CA ARG A 106 -22.71 -0.54 19.67
C ARG A 106 -24.02 0.18 19.86
N VAL A 107 -24.58 0.04 21.06
CA VAL A 107 -25.73 0.83 21.50
C VAL A 107 -25.17 2.14 22.08
N GLU A 108 -25.35 3.23 21.36
CA GLU A 108 -24.99 4.57 21.83
C GLU A 108 -26.23 5.22 22.46
N GLU A 109 -26.15 5.59 23.74
CA GLU A 109 -27.19 6.43 24.34
C GLU A 109 -27.01 7.87 23.86
N LYS A 110 -27.89 8.32 22.96
CA LYS A 110 -27.96 9.73 22.57
C LYS A 110 -29.05 10.42 23.36
N LEU A 111 -28.68 11.51 24.05
CA LEU A 111 -29.65 12.46 24.58
C LEU A 111 -30.29 13.17 23.39
N VAL A 112 -31.54 12.82 23.11
CA VAL A 112 -32.35 13.54 22.14
C VAL A 112 -33.08 14.59 22.94
N GLU A 113 -32.74 15.84 22.69
CA GLU A 113 -33.55 16.95 23.14
C GLU A 113 -34.79 17.02 22.26
N ASP A 114 -35.89 16.47 22.77
CA ASP A 114 -37.19 16.67 22.15
C ASP A 114 -37.62 18.11 22.45
N THR A 115 -37.28 19.04 21.55
CA THR A 115 -37.98 20.32 21.45
C THR A 115 -39.34 20.07 20.82
N THR A 116 -40.28 19.54 21.61
CA THR A 116 -41.69 19.58 21.22
C THR A 116 -42.11 21.04 21.17
N TYR A 117 -42.08 21.64 19.99
CA TYR A 117 -42.80 22.88 19.74
C TYR A 117 -44.29 22.56 19.90
N ARG A 118 -44.84 22.84 21.08
CA ARG A 118 -46.28 22.82 21.34
C ARG A 118 -46.88 24.01 20.60
N ASN A 119 -46.92 23.92 19.28
CA ASN A 119 -47.54 24.92 18.43
C ASN A 119 -49.06 24.85 18.71
N GLY A 120 -49.60 25.90 19.34
CA GLY A 120 -51.02 26.02 19.71
C GLY A 120 -51.96 26.17 18.52
N ASN A 121 -51.72 25.46 17.42
CA ASN A 121 -52.61 25.46 16.26
C ASN A 121 -53.82 24.57 16.51
N ARG A 122 -54.81 25.21 17.16
CA ARG A 122 -56.24 25.16 16.86
C ARG A 122 -56.59 24.24 15.69
N ALA A 123 -57.28 23.15 16.02
CA ALA A 123 -57.90 22.24 15.07
C ALA A 123 -58.74 23.01 14.04
N MET A 124 -58.23 23.13 12.81
CA MET A 124 -59.07 23.30 11.64
C MET A 124 -59.50 21.90 11.17
N ARG A 125 -60.79 21.67 11.34
CA ARG A 125 -61.57 20.50 10.92
C ARG A 125 -61.40 20.27 9.41
N PRO A 126 -60.86 19.14 8.94
CA PRO A 126 -60.85 18.84 7.51
C PRO A 126 -62.28 18.50 7.07
N GLY A 127 -62.79 19.32 6.16
CA GLY A 127 -64.04 19.05 5.45
C GLY A 127 -63.92 17.77 4.63
N GLN A 128 -64.90 16.90 4.85
CA GLN A 128 -65.57 16.02 3.90
C GLN A 128 -65.24 16.33 2.42
N GLN A 129 -64.47 15.46 1.76
CA GLN A 129 -64.60 15.25 0.32
C GLN A 129 -64.61 13.74 0.02
N SER A 130 -65.77 13.33 -0.47
CA SER A 130 -66.09 12.06 -1.10
C SER A 130 -65.31 11.86 -2.41
N GLY A 131 -64.78 10.66 -2.63
CA GLY A 131 -64.24 10.24 -3.92
C GLY A 131 -63.88 8.75 -3.91
N THR A 132 -64.54 8.00 -4.78
CA THR A 132 -64.63 6.53 -4.95
C THR A 132 -63.42 5.90 -5.68
N PRO A 133 -63.36 4.56 -5.88
CA PRO A 133 -62.15 3.75 -5.81
C PRO A 133 -61.50 3.43 -7.18
N GLY A 134 -60.22 3.06 -7.14
CA GLY A 134 -59.51 2.42 -8.26
C GLY A 134 -58.49 1.41 -7.75
N THR A 135 -58.79 0.12 -7.93
CA THR A 135 -57.88 -1.03 -7.79
C THR A 135 -56.80 -0.96 -8.88
N PRO A 136 -55.57 -1.49 -8.66
CA PRO A 136 -55.30 -2.79 -9.28
C PRO A 136 -54.40 -3.75 -8.48
N ALA A 137 -54.73 -5.03 -8.70
CA ALA A 137 -53.98 -6.29 -8.62
C ALA A 137 -52.54 -6.33 -8.05
N VAL A 138 -52.37 -7.22 -7.06
CA VAL A 138 -51.12 -7.85 -6.66
C VAL A 138 -51.16 -9.31 -7.15
N PRO A 139 -50.08 -9.86 -7.73
CA PRO A 139 -49.93 -11.29 -7.90
C PRO A 139 -49.24 -11.94 -6.69
N SER A 140 -49.77 -13.12 -6.37
CA SER A 140 -49.48 -14.00 -5.26
C SER A 140 -48.13 -14.71 -5.31
N GLY A 141 -47.70 -15.19 -4.14
CA GLY A 141 -46.72 -16.26 -3.93
C GLY A 141 -45.70 -15.86 -2.87
N ASP A 142 -45.36 -16.64 -1.85
CA ASP A 142 -45.80 -17.97 -1.42
C ASP A 142 -45.33 -18.13 0.04
N GLN A 143 -46.03 -18.97 0.80
CA GLN A 143 -45.89 -19.23 2.24
C GLN A 143 -44.69 -20.13 2.57
N SER A 144 -44.08 -19.88 3.73
CA SER A 144 -43.60 -20.98 4.59
C SER A 144 -43.47 -20.54 6.05
N ASP A 145 -44.11 -21.33 6.91
CA ASP A 145 -44.31 -21.21 8.35
C ASP A 145 -43.06 -21.37 9.23
N GLY A 146 -43.10 -20.81 10.45
CA GLY A 146 -42.21 -21.16 11.56
C GLY A 146 -42.48 -20.37 12.85
N PRO A 147 -42.30 -20.94 14.06
CA PRO A 147 -43.32 -20.91 15.11
C PRO A 147 -43.22 -19.80 16.17
N GLN A 148 -44.38 -19.51 16.74
CA GLN A 148 -44.67 -18.59 17.84
C GLN A 148 -44.08 -19.02 19.19
N SER A 149 -43.81 -18.04 20.05
CA SER A 149 -43.56 -18.20 21.49
C SER A 149 -44.14 -17.03 22.28
N PRO A 150 -44.45 -17.23 23.59
CA PRO A 150 -45.65 -16.66 24.21
C PRO A 150 -45.44 -15.30 24.91
N ALA A 151 -46.55 -14.58 24.99
CA ALA A 151 -46.71 -13.31 25.68
C ALA A 151 -46.61 -13.49 27.22
N VAL A 152 -45.82 -12.61 27.85
CA VAL A 152 -45.79 -12.42 29.30
C VAL A 152 -46.57 -11.15 29.64
N SER A 153 -47.69 -11.35 30.34
CA SER A 153 -48.51 -10.33 30.98
C SER A 153 -47.97 -9.96 32.36
N GLY A 154 -47.95 -8.65 32.65
CA GLY A 154 -47.62 -8.08 33.96
C GLY A 154 -48.42 -6.79 34.23
N PRO A 155 -48.58 -6.37 35.49
CA PRO A 155 -49.89 -6.03 36.05
C PRO A 155 -50.27 -4.55 36.01
N GLN A 156 -51.60 -4.34 36.03
CA GLN A 156 -52.26 -3.08 36.34
C GLN A 156 -52.10 -2.75 37.84
N SER A 157 -51.78 -1.49 38.14
CA SER A 157 -51.91 -0.91 39.47
C SER A 157 -52.66 0.41 39.41
N SER A 158 -53.68 0.48 40.25
CA SER A 158 -54.70 1.52 40.39
C SER A 158 -54.27 2.72 41.24
N SER A 159 -54.90 3.86 40.94
CA SER A 159 -55.38 4.93 41.83
C SER A 159 -54.42 5.65 42.80
N SER A 160 -54.37 6.98 42.74
CA SER A 160 -54.74 7.82 43.90
C SER A 160 -54.88 9.32 43.55
N ALA A 161 -55.98 9.88 44.04
CA ALA A 161 -56.21 11.21 44.63
C ALA A 161 -55.90 12.52 43.86
N TYR A 162 -57.00 13.27 43.70
CA TYR A 162 -57.16 14.71 43.66
C TYR A 162 -56.03 15.54 44.31
N ASN A 163 -55.68 16.64 43.64
CA ASN A 163 -55.47 17.89 44.34
C ASN A 163 -55.98 19.09 43.51
N HIS A 164 -56.77 19.89 44.20
CA HIS A 164 -57.44 21.10 43.76
C HIS A 164 -56.67 22.26 44.39
N GLY A 165 -56.25 23.26 43.62
CA GLY A 165 -55.61 24.44 44.21
C GLY A 165 -54.95 25.36 43.21
N ASP A 166 -55.47 26.58 43.18
CA ASP A 166 -54.79 27.84 42.90
C ASP A 166 -54.46 28.22 41.45
N ARG A 167 -55.42 28.98 40.92
CA ARG A 167 -55.21 30.08 39.98
C ARG A 167 -54.21 31.08 40.56
N LEU A 168 -53.04 31.15 39.95
CA LEU A 168 -52.13 32.28 40.02
C LEU A 168 -51.87 32.79 38.60
N SER A 169 -51.70 34.11 38.55
CA SER A 169 -51.73 34.99 37.39
C SER A 169 -50.81 34.57 36.25
N ASP A 170 -51.36 34.71 35.04
CA ASP A 170 -50.75 34.42 33.74
C ASP A 170 -49.88 35.61 33.31
N ASP A 171 -48.66 35.64 33.81
CA ASP A 171 -47.59 36.49 33.33
C ASP A 171 -46.96 35.70 32.16
N GLY A 172 -47.20 36.14 30.92
CA GLY A 172 -46.87 35.42 29.69
C GLY A 172 -45.37 35.22 29.39
N GLU A 173 -44.65 34.54 30.26
CA GLU A 173 -43.35 33.94 29.98
C GLU A 173 -43.57 32.49 29.54
N THR A 174 -43.37 32.23 28.25
CA THR A 174 -43.35 30.87 27.71
C THR A 174 -42.19 30.09 28.32
N HIS A 175 -42.43 29.41 29.45
CA HIS A 175 -41.50 28.42 30.01
C HIS A 175 -41.35 27.26 29.02
N VAL A 176 -40.26 27.28 28.26
CA VAL A 176 -39.83 26.15 27.43
C VAL A 176 -39.35 25.05 28.37
N ARG A 177 -40.23 24.09 28.70
CA ARG A 177 -39.88 22.90 29.46
C ARG A 177 -39.04 21.97 28.59
N ARG A 178 -37.72 22.02 28.75
CA ARG A 178 -36.78 21.11 28.06
C ARG A 178 -36.88 19.73 28.70
N THR A 179 -37.40 18.75 27.99
CA THR A 179 -37.43 17.35 28.42
C THR A 179 -36.31 16.63 27.69
N GLN A 180 -35.34 16.07 28.41
CA GLN A 180 -34.28 15.28 27.80
C GLN A 180 -34.69 13.81 27.82
N THR A 181 -34.91 13.23 26.64
CA THR A 181 -35.21 11.81 26.49
C THR A 181 -33.94 11.08 26.05
N LYS A 182 -33.53 10.05 26.79
CA LYS A 182 -32.46 9.15 26.35
C LYS A 182 -32.99 8.24 25.25
N LYS A 183 -32.42 8.35 24.04
CA LYS A 183 -32.71 7.45 22.92
C LYS A 183 -31.51 6.56 22.69
N GLN A 184 -31.70 5.25 22.80
CA GLN A 184 -30.70 4.27 22.38
C GLN A 184 -30.64 4.24 20.85
N VAL A 185 -29.47 4.49 20.29
CA VAL A 185 -29.20 4.42 18.84
C VAL A 185 -28.23 3.29 18.61
N ILE A 186 -28.67 2.29 17.87
CA ILE A 186 -27.82 1.18 17.44
C ILE A 186 -26.94 1.68 16.29
N LYS A 187 -25.62 1.65 16.47
CA LYS A 187 -24.63 2.07 15.47
C LYS A 187 -23.66 0.93 15.19
N THR A 188 -23.57 0.51 13.93
CA THR A 188 -22.50 -0.38 13.47
C THR A 188 -21.23 0.44 13.27
N ILE A 189 -20.14 0.02 13.91
CA ILE A 189 -18.82 0.65 13.76
C ILE A 189 -17.79 -0.38 13.28
N GLU A 190 -16.86 0.06 12.45
CA GLU A 190 -15.72 -0.75 12.03
C GLU A 190 -14.62 -0.67 13.09
N VAL A 191 -14.26 -1.81 13.69
CA VAL A 191 -13.24 -1.92 14.74
C VAL A 191 -12.05 -2.71 14.21
N THR A 192 -10.85 -2.14 14.36
CA THR A 192 -9.59 -2.82 14.00
C THR A 192 -9.24 -3.83 15.08
N ALA A 193 -9.22 -5.12 14.72
CA ALA A 193 -8.89 -6.21 15.63
C ALA A 193 -7.38 -6.38 15.79
N PHE A 194 -6.63 -6.26 14.68
CA PHE A 194 -5.17 -6.31 14.68
C PHE A 194 -4.63 -5.41 13.56
N ASN A 195 -3.43 -4.87 13.77
CA ASN A 195 -2.71 -4.03 12.82
C ASN A 195 -1.22 -4.11 13.15
N PHE A 196 -0.48 -4.86 12.33
CA PHE A 196 0.96 -4.99 12.48
C PHE A 196 1.63 -4.99 11.10
N SER A 197 2.95 -4.87 11.10
CA SER A 197 3.75 -4.78 9.89
C SER A 197 5.00 -5.65 9.98
N ILE A 198 5.39 -6.27 8.87
CA ILE A 198 6.58 -7.12 8.74
C ILE A 198 7.56 -6.46 7.77
N ASP A 199 8.82 -6.36 8.17
CA ASP A 199 9.90 -5.81 7.34
C ASP A 199 10.40 -6.90 6.38
N LEU A 200 10.23 -6.67 5.09
CA LEU A 200 10.71 -7.56 4.05
C LEU A 200 12.08 -7.14 3.51
N THR A 201 12.57 -5.95 3.86
CA THR A 201 13.78 -5.35 3.26
C THR A 201 15.00 -6.26 3.40
N GLN A 202 15.11 -6.99 4.51
CA GLN A 202 16.25 -7.89 4.77
C GLN A 202 16.32 -9.12 3.84
N TYR A 203 15.23 -9.45 3.14
CA TYR A 203 15.19 -10.58 2.21
C TYR A 203 15.52 -10.15 0.77
N LEU A 204 15.74 -8.86 0.53
CA LEU A 204 16.23 -8.38 -0.77
C LEU A 204 17.67 -8.84 -0.98
N LEU A 205 17.97 -9.25 -2.22
CA LEU A 205 19.33 -9.57 -2.61
C LEU A 205 20.19 -8.30 -2.57
N PRO A 206 21.46 -8.41 -2.13
CA PRO A 206 22.31 -7.24 -1.84
C PRO A 206 22.71 -6.43 -3.08
N LYS A 207 22.52 -6.97 -4.29
CA LYS A 207 22.92 -6.33 -5.54
C LYS A 207 21.72 -6.16 -6.47
N PRO A 208 21.27 -4.92 -6.71
CA PRO A 208 20.17 -4.69 -7.62
C PRO A 208 20.59 -4.88 -9.09
N VAL A 209 19.59 -5.02 -9.95
CA VAL A 209 19.76 -5.01 -11.40
C VAL A 209 19.53 -3.60 -11.89
N LEU A 210 20.57 -2.99 -12.46
CA LEU A 210 20.43 -1.68 -13.08
C LEU A 210 19.75 -1.82 -14.43
N TRP A 211 18.89 -0.85 -14.76
CA TRP A 211 18.26 -0.75 -16.07
C TRP A 211 18.28 0.70 -16.56
N THR A 212 18.29 0.84 -17.88
CA THR A 212 18.16 2.12 -18.58
C THR A 212 17.03 2.01 -19.60
N ALA A 213 16.37 3.13 -19.84
CA ALA A 213 15.30 3.20 -20.82
C ALA A 213 15.87 3.06 -22.25
N PRO A 214 15.17 2.39 -23.19
CA PRO A 214 15.62 2.19 -24.56
C PRO A 214 15.93 3.51 -25.27
N ASP A 215 16.86 3.51 -26.23
CA ASP A 215 17.29 4.76 -26.89
C ASP A 215 16.26 5.29 -27.90
N GLU A 216 15.50 4.38 -28.51
CA GLU A 216 14.44 4.68 -29.48
C GLU A 216 13.13 5.09 -28.79
N GLU A 217 12.94 4.64 -27.54
CA GLU A 217 11.87 5.17 -26.74
C GLU A 217 12.22 6.63 -26.49
N LEU A 218 11.34 7.54 -26.90
CA LEU A 218 11.43 8.95 -26.53
C LEU A 218 11.21 9.01 -25.01
N VAL A 219 12.22 8.63 -24.23
CA VAL A 219 12.22 8.71 -22.79
C VAL A 219 12.10 10.19 -22.48
N TYR A 220 10.89 10.57 -22.09
CA TYR A 220 10.25 11.76 -22.63
C TYR A 220 10.96 13.07 -22.24
N ARG A 221 11.36 13.82 -23.27
CA ARG A 221 11.85 15.20 -23.21
C ARG A 221 10.72 16.26 -23.20
N GLY A 222 9.48 15.95 -22.81
CA GLY A 222 8.39 16.80 -23.32
C GLY A 222 6.90 16.59 -23.03
N GLY A 223 6.45 15.47 -22.47
CA GLY A 223 5.03 15.13 -22.58
C GLY A 223 4.68 13.74 -22.08
N THR A 224 3.40 13.45 -22.18
CA THR A 224 2.71 12.43 -21.39
C THR A 224 3.02 11.02 -21.89
N VAL A 225 4.02 10.35 -21.30
CA VAL A 225 4.05 8.88 -21.32
C VAL A 225 2.92 8.39 -20.44
N LYS A 226 2.08 7.55 -21.02
CA LYS A 226 1.13 6.69 -20.32
C LYS A 226 1.97 5.80 -19.41
N GLU A 227 1.90 5.98 -18.09
CA GLU A 227 2.64 5.19 -17.09
C GLU A 227 2.61 3.69 -17.45
N ARG A 228 3.62 3.23 -18.20
CA ARG A 228 3.85 1.82 -18.42
C ARG A 228 4.74 1.41 -17.26
N TRP A 229 4.08 1.15 -16.15
CA TRP A 229 4.68 0.79 -14.87
C TRP A 229 5.81 -0.23 -15.09
N ILE A 230 7.07 0.17 -14.85
CA ILE A 230 8.29 -0.66 -14.90
C ILE A 230 8.35 -1.52 -13.65
N GLY A 231 7.30 -2.32 -13.53
CA GLY A 231 6.95 -3.18 -12.43
C GLY A 231 5.80 -4.04 -12.91
N HIS A 232 5.85 -4.53 -14.15
CA HIS A 232 5.00 -5.64 -14.53
C HIS A 232 5.29 -6.74 -13.52
N THR A 233 4.30 -7.00 -12.67
CA THR A 233 4.22 -8.27 -11.95
C THR A 233 4.48 -9.39 -12.95
N ALA A 234 5.12 -10.48 -12.52
CA ALA A 234 5.33 -11.63 -13.40
C ALA A 234 4.03 -12.05 -14.10
N ALA A 235 2.89 -11.91 -13.42
CA ALA A 235 1.54 -12.15 -13.96
C ALA A 235 1.14 -11.26 -15.14
N GLU A 236 1.64 -10.03 -15.26
CA GLU A 236 1.35 -9.14 -16.39
C GLU A 236 2.39 -9.27 -17.51
N ARG A 237 3.60 -9.75 -17.21
CA ARG A 237 4.54 -10.26 -18.23
C ARG A 237 3.97 -11.51 -18.91
N GLU A 238 3.38 -12.40 -18.11
CA GLU A 238 2.76 -13.65 -18.57
C GLU A 238 1.47 -13.37 -19.36
N ARG A 239 0.63 -12.43 -18.90
CA ARG A 239 -0.60 -12.05 -19.62
C ARG A 239 -0.33 -11.36 -20.96
N ASN A 240 0.82 -10.68 -21.11
CA ASN A 240 1.16 -9.98 -22.35
C ASN A 240 1.96 -10.83 -23.35
N ASN A 241 2.35 -12.07 -23.01
CA ASN A 241 3.04 -13.03 -23.90
C ASN A 241 4.09 -12.38 -24.82
N ILE A 242 4.87 -11.44 -24.29
CA ILE A 242 5.96 -10.76 -25.02
C ILE A 242 7.22 -11.62 -24.85
N GLU A 243 7.19 -12.84 -25.39
CA GLU A 243 8.39 -13.65 -25.64
C GLU A 243 9.16 -13.16 -26.88
N GLY A 244 8.56 -12.24 -27.65
CA GLY A 244 9.20 -11.58 -28.78
C GLY A 244 10.19 -10.51 -28.35
N ASP A 245 11.46 -10.89 -28.29
CA ASP A 245 12.64 -10.02 -28.47
C ASP A 245 12.99 -9.05 -27.32
N GLN A 246 13.21 -9.60 -26.11
CA GLN A 246 13.85 -8.84 -25.01
C GLN A 246 15.27 -8.33 -25.37
N SER A 247 15.89 -8.82 -26.45
CA SER A 247 17.13 -8.29 -27.01
C SER A 247 16.97 -6.92 -27.66
N LEU A 248 15.81 -6.60 -28.23
CA LEU A 248 15.59 -5.35 -28.98
C LEU A 248 15.29 -4.12 -28.09
N LEU A 249 15.12 -4.30 -26.78
CA LEU A 249 14.80 -3.19 -25.85
C LEU A 249 15.95 -2.84 -24.90
N LYS A 250 17.15 -3.41 -25.09
CA LYS A 250 18.33 -2.97 -24.33
C LYS A 250 18.81 -1.64 -24.88
N SER A 251 18.73 -0.59 -24.06
CA SER A 251 19.39 0.69 -24.33
C SER A 251 20.86 0.45 -24.67
N THR A 252 21.33 1.05 -25.76
CA THR A 252 22.76 1.09 -26.10
C THR A 252 23.50 2.09 -25.21
N LYS A 253 22.78 3.05 -24.61
CA LYS A 253 23.35 4.07 -23.72
C LYS A 253 23.58 3.53 -22.31
N SER A 254 24.80 3.78 -21.83
CA SER A 254 25.13 3.57 -20.42
C SER A 254 24.45 4.61 -19.53
N ILE A 255 24.31 4.32 -18.23
CA ILE A 255 23.82 5.30 -17.24
C ILE A 255 24.68 6.57 -17.26
N LYS A 256 26.00 6.42 -17.43
CA LYS A 256 26.92 7.56 -17.48
C LYS A 256 26.62 8.46 -18.68
N THR A 257 26.32 7.87 -19.84
CA THR A 257 25.91 8.62 -21.04
C THR A 257 24.61 9.39 -20.82
N TRP A 258 23.64 8.79 -20.14
CA TRP A 258 22.40 9.49 -19.76
C TRP A 258 22.65 10.66 -18.80
N VAL A 259 23.59 10.49 -17.87
CA VAL A 259 24.02 11.55 -16.96
C VAL A 259 24.74 12.67 -17.70
N GLU A 260 25.63 12.36 -18.65
CA GLU A 260 26.30 13.32 -19.53
C GLU A 260 25.27 14.18 -20.28
N GLU A 261 24.31 13.54 -20.95
CA GLU A 261 23.23 14.26 -21.67
C GLU A 261 22.37 15.12 -20.75
N TYR A 262 22.08 14.65 -19.54
CA TYR A 262 21.33 15.44 -18.56
C TYR A 262 22.11 16.67 -18.11
N VAL A 263 23.40 16.53 -17.81
CA VAL A 263 24.27 17.61 -17.35
C VAL A 263 24.44 18.67 -18.44
N ASP A 264 24.71 18.23 -19.67
CA ASP A 264 24.92 19.08 -20.84
C ASP A 264 23.67 19.88 -21.24
N ARG A 265 22.47 19.35 -20.99
CA ARG A 265 21.24 20.05 -21.36
C ARG A 265 21.01 21.28 -20.46
N PRO A 266 20.94 22.50 -21.03
CA PRO A 266 20.52 23.67 -20.28
C PRO A 266 19.00 23.60 -20.04
N GLY A 267 18.58 23.80 -18.80
CA GLY A 267 17.17 23.86 -18.44
C GLY A 267 16.99 24.46 -17.06
N PRO A 268 16.01 25.37 -16.86
CA PRO A 268 15.71 25.93 -15.55
C PRO A 268 14.93 24.95 -14.65
N LEU A 269 14.20 24.00 -15.25
CA LEU A 269 13.33 23.04 -14.57
C LEU A 269 13.67 21.59 -14.92
N LYS A 270 14.97 21.30 -15.14
CA LYS A 270 15.39 19.91 -15.35
C LYS A 270 15.41 19.15 -14.01
N GLU A 271 14.88 17.95 -14.03
CA GLU A 271 14.85 17.01 -12.91
C GLU A 271 15.26 15.65 -13.46
N PHE A 272 16.27 15.03 -12.85
CA PHE A 272 16.61 13.65 -13.13
C PHE A 272 15.96 12.74 -12.10
N GLU A 273 15.21 11.76 -12.56
CA GLU A 273 14.56 10.78 -11.71
C GLU A 273 15.23 9.42 -11.89
N TRP A 274 15.63 8.86 -10.76
CA TRP A 274 16.14 7.51 -10.65
C TRP A 274 15.16 6.67 -9.85
N SER A 275 14.63 5.61 -10.45
CA SER A 275 13.59 4.78 -9.83
C SER A 275 14.16 3.48 -9.25
N LYS A 276 13.60 3.06 -8.12
CA LYS A 276 13.93 1.82 -7.41
C LYS A 276 12.68 0.93 -7.41
N GLY A 277 12.77 -0.16 -8.16
CA GLY A 277 11.77 -1.20 -8.23
C GLY A 277 12.11 -2.38 -7.32
N VAL A 278 11.10 -3.20 -7.04
CA VAL A 278 11.27 -4.46 -6.31
C VAL A 278 10.55 -5.58 -7.06
N ASP A 279 11.22 -6.71 -7.28
CA ASP A 279 10.68 -7.86 -7.99
C ASP A 279 11.10 -9.22 -7.37
N GLY A 280 10.75 -10.31 -8.03
CA GLY A 280 11.19 -11.67 -7.68
C GLY A 280 10.18 -12.50 -6.88
N TRP A 281 9.15 -11.91 -6.27
CA TRP A 281 8.08 -12.64 -5.58
C TRP A 281 6.71 -12.45 -6.26
N ASN A 282 5.86 -13.48 -6.14
CA ASN A 282 4.45 -13.42 -6.54
C ASN A 282 3.63 -12.70 -5.46
N TRP A 283 3.55 -11.36 -5.54
CA TRP A 283 2.82 -10.52 -4.57
C TRP A 283 1.35 -10.91 -4.37
N PRO A 284 0.55 -11.22 -5.42
CA PRO A 284 -0.79 -11.78 -5.23
C PRO A 284 -0.79 -13.10 -4.46
N GLY A 285 0.08 -14.06 -4.83
CA GLY A 285 0.12 -15.37 -4.19
C GLY A 285 0.44 -15.32 -2.69
N ILE A 286 1.46 -14.53 -2.30
CA ILE A 286 1.82 -14.33 -0.90
C ILE A 286 0.72 -13.59 -0.13
N ARG A 287 0.01 -12.65 -0.78
CA ARG A 287 -1.14 -11.96 -0.19
C ARG A 287 -2.26 -12.94 0.15
N ASP A 288 -2.57 -13.83 -0.78
CA ASP A 288 -3.64 -14.81 -0.63
C ASP A 288 -3.26 -15.88 0.39
N ALA A 289 -1.99 -16.30 0.44
CA ALA A 289 -1.47 -17.20 1.47
C ALA A 289 -1.60 -16.59 2.89
N ILE A 290 -1.18 -15.33 3.07
CA ILE A 290 -1.32 -14.60 4.35
C ILE A 290 -2.80 -14.50 4.74
N LYS A 291 -3.67 -14.07 3.82
CA LYS A 291 -5.12 -14.01 4.09
C LYS A 291 -5.67 -15.38 4.49
N GLY A 292 -5.26 -16.45 3.79
CA GLY A 292 -5.66 -17.81 4.09
C GLY A 292 -5.27 -18.25 5.50
N SER A 293 -4.05 -17.94 5.96
CA SER A 293 -3.61 -18.26 7.33
C SER A 293 -4.38 -17.46 8.39
N VAL A 294 -4.61 -16.16 8.16
CA VAL A 294 -5.43 -15.34 9.07
C VAL A 294 -6.86 -15.90 9.20
N LEU A 295 -7.46 -16.35 8.10
CA LEU A 295 -8.80 -16.96 8.13
C LEU A 295 -8.79 -18.34 8.82
N ARG A 296 -7.72 -19.13 8.68
CA ARG A 296 -7.55 -20.42 9.36
C ARG A 296 -7.43 -20.29 10.88
N SER A 297 -6.94 -19.16 11.38
CA SER A 297 -6.90 -18.89 12.83
C SER A 297 -8.28 -18.63 13.44
N GLY A 298 -9.35 -18.65 12.63
CA GLY A 298 -10.74 -18.45 13.08
C GLY A 298 -11.20 -16.99 13.02
N TYR A 299 -10.38 -16.08 12.49
CA TYR A 299 -10.79 -14.70 12.28
C TYR A 299 -11.82 -14.58 11.15
N SER A 300 -12.99 -14.00 11.45
CA SER A 300 -14.11 -13.86 10.50
C SER A 300 -14.28 -12.46 9.90
N GLY A 301 -13.41 -11.51 10.25
CA GLY A 301 -13.48 -10.13 9.77
C GLY A 301 -12.86 -9.90 8.38
N ASN A 302 -12.89 -8.65 7.93
CA ASN A 302 -12.20 -8.20 6.72
C ASN A 302 -10.69 -8.13 6.96
N VAL A 303 -9.92 -8.83 6.13
CA VAL A 303 -8.46 -8.83 6.20
C VAL A 303 -7.88 -8.12 4.98
N THR A 304 -7.12 -7.06 5.23
CA THR A 304 -6.39 -6.29 4.23
C THR A 304 -4.89 -6.52 4.41
N VAL A 305 -4.24 -6.96 3.34
CA VAL A 305 -2.78 -7.18 3.29
C VAL A 305 -2.21 -6.30 2.19
N THR A 306 -1.38 -5.33 2.56
CA THR A 306 -0.73 -4.38 1.63
C THR A 306 0.79 -4.51 1.70
N PHE A 307 1.46 -4.28 0.57
CA PHE A 307 2.91 -4.25 0.48
C PHE A 307 3.33 -2.82 0.14
N ASP A 308 3.83 -2.12 1.15
CA ASP A 308 4.25 -0.73 1.03
C ASP A 308 5.75 -0.71 0.68
N VAL A 309 6.09 -0.12 -0.47
CA VAL A 309 7.48 0.11 -0.88
C VAL A 309 7.80 1.60 -0.76
N SER A 310 8.81 1.92 0.04
CA SER A 310 9.24 3.29 0.34
C SER A 310 10.68 3.52 -0.09
N GLY A 311 11.03 4.77 -0.40
CA GLY A 311 12.31 5.12 -1.01
C GLY A 311 12.41 4.60 -2.44
N ARG A 312 11.36 4.83 -3.23
CA ARG A 312 11.26 4.34 -4.61
C ARG A 312 11.90 5.30 -5.60
N HIS A 313 12.11 6.55 -5.22
CA HIS A 313 12.60 7.56 -6.15
C HIS A 313 13.77 8.34 -5.54
N VAL A 314 14.75 8.62 -6.39
CA VAL A 314 15.79 9.60 -6.14
C VAL A 314 15.65 10.69 -7.20
N PHE A 315 15.37 11.91 -6.74
CA PHE A 315 15.22 13.08 -7.59
C PHE A 315 16.48 13.93 -7.49
N ILE A 316 17.10 14.26 -8.62
CA ILE A 316 18.19 15.23 -8.69
C ILE A 316 17.64 16.45 -9.39
N ARG A 317 17.55 17.56 -8.66
CA ARG A 317 16.96 18.82 -9.13
C ARG A 317 18.03 19.88 -9.15
N ARG A 318 18.01 20.74 -10.17
CA ARG A 318 18.86 21.93 -10.17
C ARG A 318 18.41 22.88 -9.04
N PRO A 319 19.32 23.40 -8.20
CA PRO A 319 18.97 24.46 -7.26
C PRO A 319 18.58 25.72 -8.05
N GLY A 320 17.40 26.28 -7.77
CA GLY A 320 16.92 27.46 -8.47
C GLY A 320 15.74 28.12 -7.76
N LEU A 321 15.56 29.41 -8.03
CA LEU A 321 14.48 30.23 -7.46
C LEU A 321 13.10 29.61 -7.71
N TRP A 322 12.90 28.98 -8.87
CA TRP A 322 11.66 28.32 -9.22
C TRP A 322 11.32 27.15 -8.30
N ALA A 323 12.30 26.35 -7.88
CA ALA A 323 12.06 25.23 -6.97
C ALA A 323 11.54 25.72 -5.61
N SER A 324 12.07 26.84 -5.11
CA SER A 324 11.58 27.50 -3.90
C SER A 324 10.17 28.08 -4.09
N MET A 325 9.92 28.68 -5.26
CA MET A 325 8.63 29.31 -5.55
C MET A 325 7.46 28.30 -5.61
N PHE A 326 7.72 27.04 -5.97
CA PHE A 326 6.71 25.98 -5.96
C PHE A 326 6.44 25.38 -4.58
N SER A 327 7.39 25.47 -3.64
CA SER A 327 7.18 24.96 -2.28
C SER A 327 6.43 25.94 -1.38
N ASP A 328 6.55 27.25 -1.63
CA ASP A 328 5.89 28.25 -0.80
C ASP A 328 4.41 28.40 -1.13
N THR A 329 3.54 28.33 -0.11
CA THR A 329 2.08 28.48 -0.24
C THR A 329 1.70 29.76 -0.97
N PHE A 330 2.41 30.86 -0.69
CA PHE A 330 2.18 32.15 -1.32
C PHE A 330 2.60 32.17 -2.80
N GLY A 331 3.77 31.60 -3.13
CA GLY A 331 4.21 31.45 -4.51
C GLY A 331 3.24 30.61 -5.34
N ASN A 332 2.74 29.51 -4.75
CA ASN A 332 1.74 28.66 -5.37
C ASN A 332 0.40 29.39 -5.62
N LEU A 333 -0.03 30.23 -4.68
CA LEU A 333 -1.22 31.07 -4.84
C LEU A 333 -1.04 32.09 -5.97
N LEU A 334 0.09 32.80 -6.01
CA LEU A 334 0.41 33.79 -7.04
C LEU A 334 0.54 33.14 -8.44
N LEU A 335 1.13 31.96 -8.52
CA LEU A 335 1.20 31.15 -9.74
C LEU A 335 -0.18 30.70 -10.23
N TRP A 336 -1.10 30.42 -9.31
CA TRP A 336 -2.47 30.05 -9.66
C TRP A 336 -3.25 31.26 -10.22
N PHE A 337 -3.18 32.42 -9.56
CA PHE A 337 -3.85 33.63 -10.03
C PHE A 337 -3.30 34.18 -11.35
N SER A 338 -2.00 34.04 -11.58
CA SER A 338 -1.37 34.50 -12.83
C SER A 338 -1.65 33.59 -14.03
N LEU A 339 -2.33 32.45 -13.86
CA LEU A 339 -2.51 31.42 -14.90
C LEU A 339 -1.18 30.92 -15.52
N ILE A 340 -0.04 31.23 -14.92
CA ILE A 340 1.29 30.80 -15.35
C ILE A 340 1.51 29.33 -14.96
N LYS A 341 0.88 28.86 -13.87
CA LYS A 341 1.00 27.50 -13.36
C LYS A 341 0.78 26.39 -14.40
N PRO A 342 -0.28 26.36 -15.23
CA PRO A 342 -0.42 25.32 -16.26
C PRO A 342 0.72 25.33 -17.29
N TYR A 343 1.23 26.50 -17.69
CA TYR A 343 2.39 26.60 -18.59
C TYR A 343 3.66 26.07 -17.93
N LEU A 344 3.93 26.45 -16.68
CA LEU A 344 5.08 25.92 -15.95
C LEU A 344 4.95 24.41 -15.69
N LEU A 345 3.76 23.90 -15.42
CA LEU A 345 3.53 22.46 -15.28
C LEU A 345 3.78 21.72 -16.60
N TYR A 346 3.40 22.32 -17.72
CA TYR A 346 3.73 21.81 -19.05
C TYR A 346 5.26 21.74 -19.23
N TYR A 347 6.00 22.83 -19.00
CA TYR A 347 7.47 22.84 -19.08
C TYR A 347 8.17 21.92 -18.08
N TYR A 348 7.65 21.82 -16.85
CA TYR A 348 8.17 20.93 -15.82
C TYR A 348 8.01 19.46 -16.24
N LYS A 349 6.86 19.09 -16.82
CA LYS A 349 6.67 17.76 -17.41
C LYS A 349 7.66 17.47 -18.54
N GLN A 350 8.14 18.49 -19.25
CA GLN A 350 9.17 18.33 -20.28
C GLN A 350 10.58 18.16 -19.71
N GLY A 351 10.81 18.65 -18.49
CA GLY A 351 12.11 18.68 -17.84
C GLY A 351 12.46 17.45 -17.02
N ARG A 352 11.55 16.47 -16.87
CA ARG A 352 11.75 15.27 -16.06
C ARG A 352 12.41 14.15 -16.89
N TRP A 353 13.56 13.66 -16.43
CA TRP A 353 14.35 12.60 -17.04
C TRP A 353 14.24 11.32 -16.23
N ALA A 354 13.28 10.47 -16.57
CA ALA A 354 13.09 9.14 -15.97
C ALA A 354 13.79 8.08 -16.84
N VAL A 355 15.11 8.16 -16.93
CA VAL A 355 15.91 7.41 -17.94
C VAL A 355 16.55 6.14 -17.42
N GLY A 356 16.51 5.91 -16.11
CA GLY A 356 17.09 4.71 -15.54
C GLY A 356 16.62 4.45 -14.13
N GLY A 357 17.05 3.30 -13.63
CA GLY A 357 16.71 2.88 -12.31
C GLY A 357 17.38 1.57 -11.97
N GLU A 358 16.89 0.99 -10.90
CA GLU A 358 17.33 -0.28 -10.39
C GLU A 358 16.15 -1.13 -9.96
N VAL A 359 16.31 -2.43 -10.02
CA VAL A 359 15.33 -3.39 -9.54
C VAL A 359 15.99 -4.30 -8.52
N TRP A 360 15.40 -4.33 -7.33
CA TRP A 360 15.82 -5.17 -6.22
C TRP A 360 15.01 -6.45 -6.22
N SER A 361 15.68 -7.59 -6.31
CA SER A 361 15.00 -8.88 -6.38
C SER A 361 15.04 -9.59 -5.03
N PHE A 362 13.92 -10.18 -4.62
CA PHE A 362 13.92 -11.16 -3.51
C PHE A 362 14.54 -12.50 -3.90
N ARG A 363 14.48 -12.82 -5.19
CA ARG A 363 14.98 -14.08 -5.75
C ARG A 363 15.61 -13.86 -7.11
N ARG A 364 16.72 -14.53 -7.38
CA ARG A 364 17.41 -14.54 -8.67
C ARG A 364 18.02 -15.91 -8.93
N GLY A 365 17.40 -16.70 -9.80
CA GLY A 365 17.76 -18.11 -10.00
C GLY A 365 17.55 -18.91 -8.71
N ASP A 366 18.63 -19.55 -8.25
CA ASP A 366 18.66 -20.34 -7.01
C ASP A 366 19.06 -19.52 -5.76
N ALA A 367 19.44 -18.25 -5.93
CA ALA A 367 19.75 -17.36 -4.82
C ALA A 367 18.50 -16.64 -4.31
N GLY A 368 18.40 -16.50 -2.99
CA GLY A 368 17.30 -15.83 -2.30
C GLY A 368 16.26 -16.81 -1.74
N MET A 369 15.37 -16.28 -0.90
CA MET A 369 14.32 -17.07 -0.26
C MET A 369 13.09 -17.16 -1.18
N LYS A 370 12.53 -18.36 -1.34
CA LYS A 370 11.27 -18.54 -2.09
C LYS A 370 10.11 -17.97 -1.29
N GLU A 371 9.09 -17.42 -1.96
CA GLU A 371 7.93 -16.82 -1.30
C GLU A 371 7.19 -17.82 -0.40
N GLY A 372 7.08 -19.09 -0.81
CA GLY A 372 6.46 -20.15 0.00
C GLY A 372 7.30 -20.56 1.22
N GLU A 373 8.63 -20.50 1.12
CA GLU A 373 9.53 -20.76 2.23
C GLU A 373 9.48 -19.62 3.26
N TRP A 374 9.51 -18.38 2.78
CA TRP A 374 9.29 -17.20 3.61
C TRP A 374 7.94 -17.28 4.33
N PHE A 375 6.87 -17.63 3.61
CA PHE A 375 5.54 -17.72 4.21
C PHE A 375 5.48 -18.79 5.30
N ARG A 376 6.01 -20.00 5.06
CA ARG A 376 6.08 -21.05 6.09
C ARG A 376 6.84 -20.61 7.34
N LEU A 377 7.92 -19.85 7.16
CA LEU A 377 8.69 -19.32 8.28
C LEU A 377 7.89 -18.29 9.12
N TRP A 378 7.02 -17.51 8.48
CA TRP A 378 6.24 -16.46 9.13
C TRP A 378 4.84 -16.86 9.54
N GLU A 379 4.29 -17.96 9.03
CA GLU A 379 2.91 -18.41 9.23
C GLU A 379 2.53 -18.44 10.72
N THR A 380 3.30 -19.14 11.56
CA THR A 380 3.06 -19.23 13.00
C THR A 380 3.13 -17.85 13.70
N THR A 381 4.00 -16.95 13.22
CA THR A 381 4.10 -15.60 13.78
C THR A 381 2.87 -14.78 13.43
N ILE A 382 2.37 -14.90 12.20
CA ILE A 382 1.17 -14.22 11.73
C ILE A 382 -0.05 -14.72 12.51
N GLU A 383 -0.22 -16.04 12.65
CA GLU A 383 -1.34 -16.64 13.39
C GLU A 383 -1.35 -16.18 14.85
N ARG A 384 -0.21 -16.28 15.54
CA ARG A 384 -0.10 -15.80 16.92
C ARG A 384 -0.36 -14.29 17.06
N ALA A 385 0.07 -13.48 16.09
CA ALA A 385 -0.19 -12.04 16.11
C ALA A 385 -1.67 -11.72 15.90
N VAL A 386 -2.39 -12.51 15.09
CA VAL A 386 -3.84 -12.42 14.89
C VAL A 386 -4.59 -12.84 16.16
N ASP A 387 -4.25 -14.01 16.71
CA ASP A 387 -4.89 -14.56 17.91
C ASP A 387 -4.69 -13.64 19.12
N GLY A 388 -3.49 -13.07 19.24
CA GLY A 388 -3.15 -12.06 20.24
C GLY A 388 -3.72 -10.66 19.97
N ARG A 389 -4.48 -10.46 18.87
CA ARG A 389 -5.04 -9.16 18.45
C ARG A 389 -3.99 -8.04 18.43
N MET A 390 -2.82 -8.34 17.89
CA MET A 390 -1.65 -7.48 17.97
C MET A 390 -1.89 -6.13 17.28
N THR A 391 -1.60 -5.03 17.98
CA THR A 391 -1.66 -3.65 17.47
C THR A 391 -0.34 -2.94 17.71
N ILE A 392 0.71 -3.38 17.00
CA ILE A 392 2.05 -2.83 17.16
C ILE A 392 2.37 -1.84 16.04
N LYS A 393 2.85 -0.65 16.43
CA LYS A 393 3.35 0.37 15.49
C LYS A 393 4.74 0.03 14.94
N GLU A 394 5.53 -0.72 15.70
CA GLU A 394 6.84 -1.18 15.29
C GLU A 394 6.76 -2.28 14.23
N VAL A 395 7.73 -2.29 13.32
CA VAL A 395 7.77 -3.27 12.24
C VAL A 395 8.54 -4.50 12.70
N LEU A 396 7.89 -5.66 12.62
CA LEU A 396 8.47 -6.96 12.94
C LEU A 396 9.59 -7.30 11.95
N LYS A 397 10.81 -7.48 12.45
CA LYS A 397 11.98 -7.80 11.62
C LYS A 397 12.28 -9.28 11.56
N ARG A 398 11.82 -10.07 12.51
CA ARG A 398 12.14 -11.50 12.59
C ARG A 398 10.87 -12.28 12.95
N PRO A 399 10.72 -13.51 12.40
CA PRO A 399 9.68 -14.40 12.88
C PRO A 399 9.94 -14.68 14.36
N TRP A 400 8.88 -14.93 15.11
CA TRP A 400 9.03 -15.48 16.45
C TRP A 400 9.64 -16.87 16.31
N SER A 401 10.93 -16.99 16.59
CA SER A 401 11.55 -18.29 16.73
C SER A 401 10.78 -19.03 17.80
N GLU A 402 10.31 -20.23 17.47
CA GLU A 402 9.92 -21.21 18.47
C GLU A 402 11.17 -21.56 19.27
N SER A 403 11.58 -20.72 20.21
CA SER A 403 12.40 -21.18 21.31
C SER A 403 11.48 -22.12 22.08
N PRO A 404 11.71 -23.46 22.05
CA PRO A 404 10.77 -24.43 22.61
C PRO A 404 10.65 -24.37 24.14
N GLY A 405 11.18 -23.34 24.80
CA GLY A 405 11.19 -23.17 26.24
C GLY A 405 11.15 -21.73 26.75
N ALA A 406 10.93 -20.72 25.89
CA ALA A 406 10.78 -19.32 26.34
C ALA A 406 9.33 -18.99 26.74
N GLY A 407 8.60 -19.97 27.25
CA GLY A 407 7.27 -19.79 27.79
C GLY A 407 7.33 -19.10 29.15
N LEU A 408 6.62 -17.97 29.27
CA LEU A 408 6.02 -17.46 30.50
C LEU A 408 6.84 -16.56 31.46
N GLU A 409 8.02 -16.04 31.10
CA GLU A 409 8.74 -15.12 32.01
C GLU A 409 8.39 -13.62 31.88
N GLY A 410 7.44 -13.20 31.04
CA GLY A 410 7.25 -11.77 30.72
C GLY A 410 5.84 -11.18 30.73
N TYR A 411 4.80 -11.92 31.13
CA TYR A 411 3.41 -11.43 31.13
C TYR A 411 2.89 -10.99 32.52
N GLY A 412 3.79 -10.60 33.43
CA GLY A 412 3.44 -9.84 34.63
C GLY A 412 3.89 -8.39 34.45
N ASP A 413 2.99 -7.45 34.67
CA ASP A 413 3.20 -5.99 34.72
C ASP A 413 3.04 -5.21 33.40
N ILE A 414 1.80 -5.11 32.91
CA ILE A 414 1.31 -3.93 32.15
C ILE A 414 -0.07 -3.52 32.66
#